data_AF-A0A416CQI1-F1
#
_entry.id   AF-A0A416CQI1-F1
#
_cell.length_a   1.000
_cell.length_b   1.000
_cell.length_c   1.000
_cell.angle_alpha   90.00
_cell.angle_beta   90.00
_cell.angle_gamma   90.00
#
_symmetry.space_group_name_H-M   'P 1'
#
loop_
_entity.id
_entity.type
_entity.pdbx_description
1 polymer ?
#
loop_
_entity_poly.entity_id
_entity_poly.type
_entity_poly.pdbx_seq_one_letter_code
_entity_poly.pdbx_strand_id
1 'polypeptide(L)'
;MNKLADKIKNKKPVTIAFFGDSVTQGCFELRVAEGKTFEPVYRPWEAYSKKLQQIFEYCIKDTSVNILNYGISGDTATMGLARIDEMLCHKPDMVIVCFGLNDSTKDIDGIKEYKDSLEKIFEKLYGIQTIFMTPNMTNSRVYEFETNAEMIALMEETAKRQNNGVMDEYMECARQICDKYKIMVCDCYKIWKDMEQIGIDTVKLLSNKINHPTESMHWLFAFELFKTILKST
;
A
#
# COMPACT_ATOMS: atom_id res chain seq x y z
N MET A 1 -7.54 7.64 23.57
CA MET A 1 -7.24 6.29 24.08
C MET A 1 -6.96 5.39 22.89
N ASN A 2 -5.86 4.65 22.91
CA ASN A 2 -5.47 3.80 21.79
C ASN A 2 -6.35 2.54 21.77
N LYS A 3 -7.42 2.57 20.97
CA LYS A 3 -8.47 1.53 20.94
C LYS A 3 -7.89 0.14 20.67
N LEU A 4 -6.85 0.05 19.83
CA LEU A 4 -6.13 -1.19 19.55
C LEU A 4 -5.43 -1.72 20.81
N ALA A 5 -4.55 -0.92 21.43
CA ALA A 5 -3.81 -1.33 22.61
C ALA A 5 -4.73 -1.69 23.79
N ASP A 6 -5.78 -0.90 23.99
CA ASP A 6 -6.76 -1.16 25.04
C ASP A 6 -7.49 -2.48 24.81
N LYS A 7 -7.87 -2.80 23.57
CA LYS A 7 -8.49 -4.09 23.24
C LYS A 7 -7.53 -5.27 23.46
N ILE A 8 -6.28 -5.14 23.02
CA ILE A 8 -5.25 -6.17 23.23
C ILE A 8 -5.04 -6.44 24.72
N LYS A 9 -4.84 -5.39 25.53
CA LYS A 9 -4.65 -5.52 26.99
C LYS A 9 -5.83 -6.20 27.69
N ASN A 10 -7.04 -5.94 27.20
CA ASN A 10 -8.28 -6.48 27.76
C ASN A 10 -8.76 -7.77 27.07
N LYS A 11 -7.92 -8.42 26.25
CA LYS A 11 -8.25 -9.67 25.54
C LYS A 11 -9.53 -9.59 24.70
N LYS A 12 -9.78 -8.43 24.08
CA LYS A 12 -10.95 -8.20 23.22
C LYS A 12 -10.57 -8.31 21.74
N PRO A 13 -11.44 -8.89 20.88
CA PRO A 13 -11.20 -8.94 19.44
C PRO A 13 -10.90 -7.56 18.85
N VAL A 14 -9.88 -7.54 18.01
CA VAL A 14 -9.42 -6.37 17.27
C VAL A 14 -9.77 -6.54 15.80
N THR A 15 -10.20 -5.46 15.15
CA THR A 15 -10.40 -5.41 13.71
C THR A 15 -9.51 -4.34 13.08
N ILE A 16 -8.63 -4.74 12.17
CA ILE A 16 -7.76 -3.85 11.40
C ILE A 16 -8.21 -3.91 9.94
N ALA A 17 -8.56 -2.76 9.37
CA ALA A 17 -8.89 -2.65 7.96
C ALA A 17 -7.69 -2.15 7.15
N PHE A 18 -7.48 -2.76 5.99
CA PHE A 18 -6.47 -2.39 5.02
C PHE A 18 -7.16 -1.82 3.80
N PHE A 19 -6.87 -0.57 3.47
CA PHE A 19 -7.57 0.20 2.47
C PHE A 19 -6.59 0.73 1.43
N GLY A 20 -6.72 0.26 0.20
CA GLY A 20 -5.73 0.58 -0.82
C GLY A 20 -6.04 -0.03 -2.18
N ASP A 21 -4.97 -0.23 -2.94
CA ASP A 21 -4.99 -0.65 -4.34
C ASP A 21 -4.72 -2.17 -4.54
N SER A 22 -4.12 -2.52 -5.69
CA SER A 22 -3.74 -3.88 -6.08
C SER A 22 -2.77 -4.54 -5.11
N VAL A 23 -1.80 -3.80 -4.56
CA VAL A 23 -0.81 -4.36 -3.61
C VAL A 23 -1.51 -4.71 -2.30
N THR A 24 -2.47 -3.88 -1.88
CA THR A 24 -3.32 -4.15 -0.72
C THR A 24 -4.18 -5.39 -0.94
N GLN A 25 -4.76 -5.53 -2.14
CA GLN A 25 -5.59 -6.67 -2.51
C GLN A 25 -4.81 -8.00 -2.52
N GLY A 26 -3.49 -7.93 -2.73
CA GLY A 26 -2.62 -9.09 -2.90
C GLY A 26 -2.50 -9.52 -4.36
N CYS A 27 -2.46 -8.56 -5.29
CA CYS A 27 -2.08 -8.79 -6.68
C CYS A 27 -0.55 -8.80 -6.80
N PHE A 28 0.00 -9.78 -7.52
CA PHE A 28 1.44 -9.95 -7.66
C PHE A 28 1.87 -9.86 -9.12
N GLU A 29 1.48 -10.81 -9.96
CA GLU A 29 1.85 -10.80 -11.38
C GLU A 29 0.73 -10.22 -12.25
N LEU A 30 1.12 -9.75 -13.44
CA LEU A 30 0.24 -9.51 -14.57
C LEU A 30 0.64 -10.51 -15.66
N ARG A 31 -0.28 -11.37 -16.08
CA ARG A 31 -0.04 -12.35 -17.15
C ARG A 31 -0.62 -11.83 -18.45
N VAL A 32 0.10 -12.04 -19.54
CA VAL A 32 -0.45 -11.86 -20.88
C VAL A 32 -1.22 -13.14 -21.22
N ALA A 33 -2.53 -13.05 -21.38
CA ALA A 33 -3.38 -14.16 -21.83
C ALA A 33 -3.71 -13.99 -23.31
N GLU A 34 -3.82 -15.08 -24.07
CA GLU A 34 -4.17 -15.02 -25.49
C GLU A 34 -5.45 -14.21 -25.71
N GLY A 35 -5.35 -13.13 -26.49
CA GLY A 35 -6.49 -12.27 -26.85
C GLY A 35 -7.00 -11.34 -25.74
N LYS A 36 -6.30 -11.21 -24.60
CA LYS A 36 -6.60 -10.22 -23.54
C LYS A 36 -5.38 -9.34 -23.26
N THR A 37 -5.62 -8.15 -22.71
CA THR A 37 -4.59 -7.17 -22.36
C THR A 37 -3.68 -7.69 -21.25
N PHE A 38 -4.16 -7.76 -20.00
CA PHE A 38 -3.42 -8.31 -18.87
C PHE A 38 -4.36 -8.99 -17.87
N GLU A 39 -3.97 -10.16 -17.36
CA GLU A 39 -4.70 -10.88 -16.32
C GLU A 39 -3.95 -10.81 -14.98
N PRO A 40 -4.52 -10.18 -13.95
CA PRO A 40 -3.89 -10.09 -12.63
C PRO A 40 -3.92 -11.43 -11.89
N VAL A 41 -2.81 -11.76 -11.23
CA VAL A 41 -2.69 -12.95 -10.38
C VAL A 41 -2.76 -12.55 -8.92
N TYR A 42 -3.82 -13.01 -8.25
CA TYR A 42 -4.06 -12.69 -6.85
C TYR A 42 -3.63 -13.82 -5.91
N ARG A 43 -2.92 -13.45 -4.85
CA ARG A 43 -2.62 -14.30 -3.69
C ARG A 43 -2.89 -13.49 -2.41
N PRO A 44 -4.15 -13.19 -2.06
CA PRO A 44 -4.49 -12.35 -0.91
C PRO A 44 -3.95 -12.89 0.42
N TRP A 45 -3.74 -14.20 0.53
CA TRP A 45 -3.14 -14.88 1.68
C TRP A 45 -1.66 -14.54 1.89
N GLU A 46 -1.00 -14.09 0.83
CA GLU A 46 0.39 -13.67 0.82
C GLU A 46 0.56 -12.15 0.92
N ALA A 47 -0.54 -11.40 0.95
CA ALA A 47 -0.50 -9.96 1.11
C ALA A 47 0.04 -9.55 2.49
N TYR A 48 0.55 -8.32 2.60
CA TYR A 48 1.20 -7.84 3.82
C TYR A 48 0.20 -7.73 4.99
N SER A 49 -1.09 -7.59 4.68
CA SER A 49 -2.17 -7.62 5.66
C SER A 49 -2.27 -8.96 6.38
N LYS A 50 -2.11 -10.08 5.64
CA LYS A 50 -2.09 -11.43 6.20
C LYS A 50 -0.78 -11.76 6.91
N LYS A 51 0.35 -11.29 6.38
CA LYS A 51 1.63 -11.41 7.07
C LYS A 51 1.64 -10.62 8.40
N LEU A 52 1.02 -9.43 8.46
CA LEU A 52 0.85 -8.71 9.72
C LEU A 52 -0.07 -9.47 10.69
N GLN A 53 -1.15 -10.08 10.19
CA GLN A 53 -2.02 -10.94 10.99
C GLN A 53 -1.21 -12.06 11.66
N GLN A 54 -0.36 -12.76 10.91
CA GLN A 54 0.50 -13.82 11.42
C GLN A 54 1.45 -13.31 12.53
N ILE A 55 2.04 -12.12 12.38
CA ILE A 55 2.87 -11.51 13.42
C ILE A 55 2.05 -11.30 14.70
N PHE A 56 0.86 -10.72 14.60
CA PHE A 56 0.02 -10.48 15.77
C PHE A 56 -0.49 -11.76 16.42
N GLU A 57 -0.95 -12.73 15.65
CA GLU A 57 -1.43 -14.02 16.17
C GLU A 57 -0.32 -14.79 16.89
N TYR A 58 0.93 -14.63 16.46
CA TYR A 58 2.08 -15.19 17.16
C TYR A 58 2.40 -14.44 18.47
N CYS A 59 2.36 -13.11 18.44
CA CYS A 59 2.75 -12.25 19.57
C CYS A 59 1.67 -12.08 20.64
N ILE A 60 0.39 -12.17 20.28
CA ILE A 60 -0.74 -11.88 21.15
C ILE A 60 -1.52 -13.16 21.44
N LYS A 61 -1.48 -13.61 22.69
CA LYS A 61 -2.29 -14.74 23.16
C LYS A 61 -3.70 -14.28 23.53
N ASP A 62 -4.67 -15.18 23.38
CA ASP A 62 -6.06 -15.00 23.82
C ASP A 62 -6.83 -13.80 23.21
N THR A 63 -6.36 -13.24 22.10
CA THR A 63 -7.04 -12.16 21.37
C THR A 63 -7.08 -12.51 19.89
N SER A 64 -8.27 -12.45 19.28
CA SER A 64 -8.38 -12.59 17.83
C SER A 64 -8.09 -11.25 17.13
N VAL A 65 -7.33 -11.34 16.04
CA VAL A 65 -7.03 -10.20 15.16
C VAL A 65 -7.70 -10.44 13.82
N ASN A 66 -8.75 -9.67 13.56
CA ASN A 66 -9.51 -9.74 12.32
C ASN A 66 -8.94 -8.75 11.31
N ILE A 67 -8.61 -9.23 10.12
CA ILE A 67 -8.17 -8.40 9.01
C ILE A 67 -9.30 -8.23 8.00
N LEU A 68 -9.63 -6.98 7.68
CA LEU A 68 -10.49 -6.63 6.57
C LEU A 68 -9.63 -6.12 5.42
N ASN A 69 -9.69 -6.78 4.26
CA ASN A 69 -8.94 -6.35 3.08
C ASN A 69 -9.88 -5.62 2.10
N TYR A 70 -9.73 -4.30 2.04
CA TYR A 70 -10.38 -3.39 1.10
C TYR A 70 -9.39 -2.85 0.07
N GLY A 71 -8.49 -3.71 -0.41
CA GLY A 71 -7.68 -3.47 -1.59
C GLY A 71 -8.46 -3.78 -2.87
N ILE A 72 -8.41 -2.88 -3.85
CA ILE A 72 -8.97 -3.12 -5.20
C ILE A 72 -7.92 -2.75 -6.25
N SER A 73 -7.63 -3.70 -7.14
CA SER A 73 -6.65 -3.52 -8.19
C SER A 73 -7.04 -2.42 -9.16
N GLY A 74 -6.10 -1.51 -9.42
CA GLY A 74 -6.30 -0.35 -10.29
C GLY A 74 -6.84 0.90 -9.59
N ASP A 75 -7.24 0.81 -8.32
CA ASP A 75 -7.78 1.97 -7.61
C ASP A 75 -6.75 3.07 -7.37
N THR A 76 -7.20 4.30 -7.58
CA THR A 76 -6.59 5.54 -7.04
C THR A 76 -7.21 5.88 -5.69
N ALA A 77 -6.65 6.85 -4.96
CA ALA A 77 -7.24 7.38 -3.74
C ALA A 77 -8.66 7.93 -3.98
N THR A 78 -8.93 8.53 -5.15
CA THR A 78 -10.27 9.00 -5.54
C THR A 78 -11.27 7.86 -5.62
N MET A 79 -10.88 6.74 -6.25
CA MET A 79 -11.73 5.56 -6.37
C MET A 79 -11.94 4.89 -5.01
N GLY A 80 -10.88 4.79 -4.20
CA GLY A 80 -10.97 4.35 -2.81
C GLY A 80 -11.99 5.19 -2.03
N LEU A 81 -11.85 6.52 -2.03
CA LEU A 81 -12.75 7.43 -1.33
C LEU A 81 -14.24 7.18 -1.65
N ALA A 82 -14.58 6.84 -2.90
CA ALA A 82 -15.96 6.56 -3.29
C ALA A 82 -16.57 5.33 -2.59
N ARG A 83 -15.74 4.38 -2.14
CA ARG A 83 -16.16 3.11 -1.49
C ARG A 83 -15.74 2.99 -0.03
N ILE A 84 -15.21 4.05 0.58
CA ILE A 84 -14.73 4.01 1.97
C ILE A 84 -15.83 3.64 2.98
N ASP A 85 -17.08 4.00 2.69
CA ASP A 85 -18.21 3.72 3.59
C ASP A 85 -18.53 2.20 3.65
N GLU A 86 -18.17 1.43 2.61
CA GLU A 86 -18.25 -0.04 2.61
C GLU A 86 -17.30 -0.66 3.64
N MET A 87 -16.16 -0.03 3.92
CA MET A 87 -15.24 -0.45 4.98
C MET A 87 -15.70 0.04 6.36
N LEU A 88 -16.14 1.29 6.44
CA LEU A 88 -16.51 1.93 7.71
C LEU A 88 -17.72 1.30 8.39
N CYS A 89 -18.63 0.67 7.63
CA CYS A 89 -19.79 -0.02 8.19
C CYS A 89 -19.39 -1.17 9.14
N HIS A 90 -18.18 -1.75 8.99
CA HIS A 90 -17.63 -2.79 9.86
C HIS A 90 -16.96 -2.25 11.13
N LYS A 91 -16.91 -0.92 11.32
CA LYS A 91 -16.39 -0.24 12.52
C LYS A 91 -14.97 -0.70 12.91
N PRO A 92 -13.98 -0.61 12.00
CA PRO A 92 -12.62 -1.02 12.30
C PRO A 92 -12.05 -0.26 13.52
N ASP A 93 -11.15 -0.91 14.25
CA ASP A 93 -10.43 -0.29 15.36
C ASP A 93 -9.23 0.52 14.87
N MET A 94 -8.64 0.08 13.76
CA MET A 94 -7.55 0.73 13.06
C MET A 94 -7.73 0.61 11.54
N VAL A 95 -7.28 1.62 10.80
CA VAL A 95 -7.21 1.60 9.33
C VAL A 95 -5.77 1.83 8.87
N ILE A 96 -5.29 0.96 7.98
CA ILE A 96 -4.05 1.14 7.22
C ILE A 96 -4.43 1.61 5.82
N VAL A 97 -4.01 2.82 5.44
CA VAL A 97 -4.27 3.41 4.12
C VAL A 97 -3.01 3.32 3.26
N CYS A 98 -3.13 2.83 2.02
CA CYS A 98 -2.01 2.72 1.07
C CYS A 98 -2.48 2.99 -0.37
N PHE A 99 -2.18 4.19 -0.88
CA PHE A 99 -2.46 4.64 -2.25
C PHE A 99 -1.30 5.48 -2.77
N GLY A 100 -1.25 5.69 -4.09
CA GLY A 100 -0.23 6.54 -4.75
C GLY A 100 0.34 5.91 -6.01
N LEU A 101 0.39 4.57 -6.10
CA LEU A 101 0.92 3.88 -7.28
C LEU A 101 0.09 4.22 -8.53
N ASN A 102 -1.21 3.95 -8.50
CA ASN A 102 -2.09 4.23 -9.64
C ASN A 102 -2.36 5.73 -9.78
N ASP A 103 -2.34 6.48 -8.68
CA ASP A 103 -2.55 7.93 -8.70
C ASP A 103 -1.47 8.64 -9.53
N SER A 104 -0.22 8.17 -9.44
CA SER A 104 0.93 8.69 -10.19
C SER A 104 0.82 8.53 -11.71
N THR A 105 -0.09 7.68 -12.21
CA THR A 105 -0.30 7.49 -13.65
C THR A 105 -0.84 8.74 -14.34
N LYS A 106 -1.45 9.67 -13.58
CA LYS A 106 -1.90 10.98 -14.04
C LYS A 106 -0.78 12.03 -14.12
N ASP A 107 0.46 11.62 -13.90
CA ASP A 107 1.64 12.49 -13.87
C ASP A 107 1.47 13.63 -12.84
N ILE A 108 2.29 14.67 -12.88
CA ILE A 108 2.25 15.79 -11.94
C ILE A 108 0.86 16.46 -11.84
N ASP A 109 0.08 16.42 -12.93
CA ASP A 109 -1.25 17.01 -13.02
C ASP A 109 -2.26 16.34 -12.06
N GLY A 110 -2.03 15.08 -11.68
CA GLY A 110 -2.90 14.33 -10.78
C GLY A 110 -2.68 14.61 -9.29
N ILE A 111 -1.61 15.32 -8.89
CA ILE A 111 -1.29 15.56 -7.48
C ILE A 111 -2.42 16.26 -6.73
N LYS A 112 -3.07 17.24 -7.37
CA LYS A 112 -4.19 17.95 -6.72
C LYS A 112 -5.34 17.00 -6.39
N GLU A 113 -5.70 16.10 -7.32
CA GLU A 113 -6.78 15.14 -7.11
C GLU A 113 -6.43 14.11 -6.03
N TYR A 114 -5.18 13.63 -6.04
CA TYR A 114 -4.66 12.74 -5.00
C TYR A 114 -4.72 13.39 -3.61
N LYS A 115 -4.26 14.65 -3.52
CA LYS A 115 -4.33 15.45 -2.30
C LYS A 115 -5.76 15.57 -1.80
N ASP A 116 -6.67 16.09 -2.63
CA ASP A 116 -8.06 16.34 -2.27
C ASP A 116 -8.75 15.03 -1.81
N SER A 117 -8.36 13.89 -2.39
CA SER A 117 -8.90 12.58 -2.03
C SER A 117 -8.35 12.06 -0.70
N LEU A 118 -7.04 12.16 -0.46
CA LEU A 118 -6.44 11.76 0.82
C LEU A 118 -6.96 12.61 1.99
N GLU A 119 -7.11 13.92 1.79
CA GLU A 119 -7.68 14.81 2.81
C GLU A 119 -9.09 14.34 3.22
N LYS A 120 -9.96 14.07 2.25
CA LYS A 120 -11.33 13.57 2.50
C LYS A 120 -11.36 12.16 3.11
N ILE A 121 -10.41 11.29 2.73
CA ILE A 121 -10.26 9.97 3.37
C ILE A 121 -9.95 10.17 4.85
N PHE A 122 -8.96 11.00 5.20
CA PHE A 122 -8.59 11.21 6.60
C PHE A 122 -9.66 11.95 7.41
N GLU A 123 -10.45 12.84 6.79
CA GLU A 123 -11.63 13.44 7.42
C GLU A 123 -12.67 12.37 7.79
N LYS A 124 -12.95 11.42 6.89
CA LYS A 124 -13.88 10.30 7.17
C LYS A 124 -13.33 9.31 8.18
N LEU A 125 -12.01 9.20 8.32
CA LEU A 125 -11.34 8.35 9.31
C LEU A 125 -11.14 9.05 10.66
N TYR A 126 -11.61 10.28 10.82
CA TYR A 126 -11.45 11.03 12.07
C TYR A 126 -12.00 10.25 13.27
N GLY A 127 -11.17 10.12 14.31
CA GLY A 127 -11.49 9.34 15.52
C GLY A 127 -11.18 7.83 15.42
N ILE A 128 -10.75 7.32 14.26
CA ILE A 128 -10.25 5.96 14.08
C ILE A 128 -8.72 6.02 14.00
N GLN A 129 -8.04 5.11 14.72
CA GLN A 129 -6.59 5.04 14.67
C GLN A 129 -6.14 4.71 13.24
N THR A 130 -5.35 5.58 12.63
CA THR A 130 -5.02 5.49 11.21
C THR A 130 -3.52 5.59 11.00
N ILE A 131 -2.98 4.73 10.13
CA ILE A 131 -1.62 4.78 9.63
C ILE A 131 -1.70 4.91 8.10
N PHE A 132 -0.94 5.85 7.55
CA PHE A 132 -0.68 5.88 6.11
C PHE A 132 0.62 5.14 5.83
N MET A 133 0.56 4.08 5.03
CA MET A 133 1.73 3.37 4.54
C MET A 133 2.00 3.85 3.12
N THR A 134 3.19 4.43 2.88
CA THR A 134 3.63 4.69 1.51
C THR A 134 3.88 3.34 0.81
N PRO A 135 3.52 3.16 -0.48
CA PRO A 135 3.82 1.95 -1.23
C PRO A 135 5.33 1.73 -1.46
N ASN A 136 5.69 0.65 -2.14
CA ASN A 136 7.03 0.49 -2.74
C ASN A 136 7.29 1.48 -3.88
N MET A 137 8.54 1.54 -4.33
CA MET A 137 8.88 2.10 -5.64
C MET A 137 8.26 1.28 -6.78
N THR A 138 8.02 1.94 -7.90
CA THR A 138 7.82 1.25 -9.18
C THR A 138 9.17 0.92 -9.82
N ASN A 139 9.16 0.30 -10.99
CA ASN A 139 10.37 -0.07 -11.70
C ASN A 139 11.15 1.18 -12.13
N SER A 140 12.46 1.19 -11.94
CA SER A 140 13.34 2.28 -12.40
C SER A 140 13.95 2.03 -13.78
N ARG A 141 13.69 0.87 -14.37
CA ARG A 141 14.13 0.50 -15.73
C ARG A 141 13.21 -0.56 -16.32
N VAL A 142 13.30 -0.74 -17.63
CA VAL A 142 12.73 -1.92 -18.30
C VAL A 142 13.51 -3.16 -17.85
N TYR A 143 12.79 -4.25 -17.58
CA TYR A 143 13.42 -5.52 -17.24
C TYR A 143 14.00 -6.18 -18.49
N GLU A 144 15.27 -6.58 -18.43
CA GLU A 144 16.07 -6.95 -19.60
C GLU A 144 15.61 -8.22 -20.33
N PHE A 145 14.78 -9.03 -19.68
CA PHE A 145 14.22 -10.27 -20.24
C PHE A 145 12.74 -10.16 -20.61
N GLU A 146 12.14 -8.97 -20.49
CA GLU A 146 10.79 -8.77 -21.00
C GLU A 146 10.81 -8.72 -22.52
N THR A 147 9.91 -9.46 -23.16
CA THR A 147 9.82 -9.56 -24.62
C THR A 147 8.46 -9.08 -25.15
N ASN A 148 7.47 -8.93 -24.29
CA ASN A 148 6.15 -8.43 -24.68
C ASN A 148 6.21 -6.90 -24.87
N ALA A 149 5.88 -6.44 -26.09
CA ALA A 149 5.98 -5.03 -26.45
C ALA A 149 5.08 -4.10 -25.61
N GLU A 150 3.88 -4.56 -25.24
CA GLU A 150 2.96 -3.77 -24.40
C GLU A 150 3.47 -3.65 -22.96
N MET A 151 4.04 -4.73 -22.41
CA MET A 151 4.70 -4.70 -21.10
C MET A 151 5.93 -3.79 -21.12
N ILE A 152 6.74 -3.83 -22.17
CA ILE A 152 7.90 -2.94 -22.33
C ILE A 152 7.44 -1.48 -22.33
N ALA A 153 6.43 -1.13 -23.12
CA ALA A 153 5.89 0.23 -23.16
C ALA A 153 5.38 0.69 -21.78
N LEU A 154 4.65 -0.17 -21.07
CA LEU A 154 4.17 0.13 -19.72
C LEU A 154 5.32 0.30 -18.70
N MET A 155 6.37 -0.53 -18.80
CA MET A 155 7.58 -0.42 -17.99
C MET A 155 8.34 0.88 -18.28
N GLU A 156 8.46 1.29 -19.55
CA GLU A 156 9.12 2.53 -19.95
C GLU A 156 8.41 3.75 -19.35
N GLU A 157 7.08 3.82 -19.48
CA GLU A 157 6.29 4.92 -18.91
C GLU A 157 6.41 4.98 -17.39
N THR A 158 6.34 3.82 -16.73
CA THR A 158 6.39 3.74 -15.27
C THR A 158 7.79 4.07 -14.76
N ALA A 159 8.85 3.62 -15.43
CA ALA A 159 10.22 3.98 -15.11
C ALA A 159 10.49 5.47 -15.33
N LYS A 160 9.94 6.06 -16.39
CA LYS A 160 10.04 7.51 -16.61
C LYS A 160 9.49 8.29 -15.41
N ARG A 161 8.29 7.94 -14.93
CA ARG A 161 7.65 8.57 -13.75
C ARG A 161 8.42 8.33 -12.44
N GLN A 162 9.00 7.15 -12.27
CA GLN A 162 9.81 6.83 -11.10
C GLN A 162 11.10 7.66 -11.08
N ASN A 163 11.75 7.81 -12.24
CA ASN A 163 13.08 8.41 -12.36
C ASN A 163 13.05 9.92 -12.48
N ASN A 164 11.96 10.51 -12.98
CA ASN A 164 11.81 11.96 -13.10
C ASN A 164 11.25 12.62 -11.83
N GLY A 165 11.01 11.85 -10.76
CA GLY A 165 10.56 12.37 -9.46
C GLY A 165 9.05 12.50 -9.31
N VAL A 166 8.23 12.12 -10.30
CA VAL A 166 6.76 12.19 -10.16
C VAL A 166 6.29 11.35 -8.97
N MET A 167 6.76 10.11 -8.84
CA MET A 167 6.40 9.28 -7.68
C MET A 167 6.88 9.90 -6.35
N ASP A 168 8.04 10.56 -6.35
CA ASP A 168 8.57 11.25 -5.17
C ASP A 168 7.64 12.40 -4.72
N GLU A 169 7.11 13.19 -5.66
CA GLU A 169 6.16 14.28 -5.40
C GLU A 169 4.83 13.77 -4.82
N TYR A 170 4.32 12.63 -5.30
CA TYR A 170 3.11 12.02 -4.72
C TYR A 170 3.35 11.56 -3.27
N MET A 171 4.49 10.93 -2.99
CA MET A 171 4.83 10.49 -1.64
C MET A 171 5.04 11.68 -0.70
N GLU A 172 5.68 12.74 -1.18
CA GLU A 172 5.86 13.97 -0.41
C GLU A 172 4.52 14.67 -0.10
N CYS A 173 3.64 14.74 -1.10
CA CYS A 173 2.27 15.23 -0.91
C CYS A 173 1.54 14.43 0.19
N ALA A 174 1.62 13.10 0.16
CA ALA A 174 1.01 12.24 1.18
C ALA A 174 1.60 12.49 2.57
N ARG A 175 2.94 12.63 2.70
CA ARG A 175 3.60 12.95 3.98
C ARG A 175 3.12 14.28 4.55
N GLN A 176 3.01 15.32 3.73
CA GLN A 176 2.53 16.64 4.15
C GLN A 176 1.08 16.59 4.64
N ILE A 177 0.21 15.86 3.93
CA ILE A 177 -1.18 15.66 4.38
C ILE A 177 -1.22 14.88 5.69
N CYS A 178 -0.39 13.83 5.83
CA CYS A 178 -0.30 13.08 7.07
C CYS A 178 0.13 13.94 8.25
N ASP A 179 1.11 14.85 8.08
CA ASP A 179 1.47 15.80 9.14
C ASP A 179 0.32 16.76 9.48
N LYS A 180 -0.40 17.27 8.47
CA LYS A 180 -1.57 18.13 8.68
C LYS A 180 -2.66 17.44 9.50
N TYR A 181 -2.99 16.19 9.18
CA TYR A 181 -4.05 15.42 9.84
C TYR A 181 -3.56 14.61 11.06
N LYS A 182 -2.27 14.75 11.42
CA LYS A 182 -1.60 13.99 12.50
C LYS A 182 -1.76 12.47 12.34
N ILE A 183 -1.67 12.01 11.10
CA ILE A 183 -1.63 10.60 10.72
C ILE A 183 -0.18 10.11 10.76
N MET A 184 0.05 8.97 11.39
CA MET A 184 1.38 8.36 11.43
C MET A 184 1.73 7.76 10.05
N VAL A 185 2.96 7.97 9.60
CA VAL A 185 3.47 7.45 8.33
C VAL A 185 4.34 6.21 8.57
N CYS A 186 4.03 5.11 7.88
CA CYS A 186 4.89 3.95 7.69
C CYS A 186 5.59 4.09 6.32
N ASP A 187 6.78 4.68 6.29
CA ASP A 187 7.45 5.12 5.05
C ASP A 187 8.25 4.00 4.37
N CYS A 188 7.54 3.01 3.83
CA CYS A 188 8.15 1.92 3.05
C CYS A 188 8.77 2.41 1.73
N TYR A 189 8.26 3.49 1.13
CA TYR A 189 8.80 4.04 -0.12
C TYR A 189 10.22 4.54 0.08
N LYS A 190 10.46 5.24 1.21
CA LYS A 190 11.82 5.64 1.59
C LYS A 190 12.76 4.44 1.69
N ILE A 191 12.32 3.33 2.29
CA ILE A 191 13.15 2.11 2.40
C ILE A 191 13.52 1.58 1.00
N TRP A 192 12.58 1.63 0.05
CA TRP A 192 12.86 1.25 -1.34
C TRP A 192 13.83 2.19 -2.03
N LYS A 193 13.71 3.51 -1.84
CA LYS A 193 14.69 4.49 -2.34
C LYS A 193 16.07 4.26 -1.75
N ASP A 194 16.15 3.98 -0.45
CA ASP A 194 17.41 3.67 0.23
C ASP A 194 18.04 2.36 -0.31
N MET A 195 17.22 1.33 -0.58
CA MET A 195 17.67 0.09 -1.24
C MET A 195 18.26 0.35 -2.63
N GLU A 196 17.55 1.11 -3.48
CA GLU A 196 18.03 1.45 -4.81
C GLU A 196 19.32 2.27 -4.76
N GLN A 197 19.41 3.25 -3.85
CA GLN A 197 20.59 4.12 -3.70
C GLN A 197 21.87 3.34 -3.38
N ILE A 198 21.75 2.23 -2.64
CA ILE A 198 22.90 1.36 -2.31
C ILE A 198 23.13 0.25 -3.34
N GLY A 199 22.40 0.25 -4.46
CA GLY A 199 22.60 -0.68 -5.58
C GLY A 199 21.83 -2.01 -5.46
N ILE A 200 20.83 -2.12 -4.58
CA ILE A 200 19.92 -3.27 -4.60
C ILE A 200 19.00 -3.14 -5.81
N ASP A 201 18.91 -4.20 -6.62
CA ASP A 201 18.04 -4.24 -7.80
C ASP A 201 16.56 -4.34 -7.38
N THR A 202 15.94 -3.19 -7.15
CA THR A 202 14.53 -3.07 -6.75
C THR A 202 13.56 -3.57 -7.82
N VAL A 203 13.94 -3.54 -9.11
CA VAL A 203 13.12 -4.10 -10.20
C VAL A 203 12.96 -5.61 -10.05
N LYS A 204 14.02 -6.32 -9.62
CA LYS A 204 13.92 -7.76 -9.34
C LYS A 204 13.01 -8.09 -8.15
N LEU A 205 12.87 -7.15 -7.21
CA LEU A 205 11.99 -7.28 -6.05
C LEU A 205 10.50 -7.08 -6.38
N LEU A 206 10.16 -6.77 -7.62
CA LEU A 206 8.79 -6.65 -8.12
C LEU A 206 8.38 -7.94 -8.86
N SER A 207 7.24 -8.53 -8.51
CA SER A 207 6.66 -9.73 -9.13
C SER A 207 6.36 -9.52 -10.61
N ASN A 208 5.73 -8.40 -10.95
CA ASN A 208 5.41 -8.02 -12.33
C ASN A 208 6.48 -7.14 -13.00
N LYS A 209 7.62 -6.90 -12.32
CA LYS A 209 8.68 -6.00 -12.77
C LYS A 209 8.24 -4.55 -13.04
N ILE A 210 7.08 -4.14 -12.51
CA ILE A 210 6.50 -2.80 -12.70
C ILE A 210 6.23 -2.12 -11.36
N ASN A 211 5.38 -2.68 -10.51
CA ASN A 211 4.93 -2.00 -9.28
C ASN A 211 4.41 -2.94 -8.18
N HIS A 212 4.28 -4.24 -8.42
CA HIS A 212 3.83 -5.19 -7.41
C HIS A 212 5.03 -5.86 -6.75
N PRO A 213 5.24 -5.74 -5.44
CA PRO A 213 6.33 -6.39 -4.75
C PRO A 213 6.23 -7.92 -4.80
N THR A 214 7.36 -8.60 -4.63
CA THR A 214 7.40 -10.05 -4.42
C THR A 214 6.81 -10.42 -3.07
N GLU A 215 6.29 -11.65 -2.96
CA GLU A 215 5.77 -12.20 -1.71
C GLU A 215 6.74 -12.01 -0.53
N SER A 216 8.05 -12.17 -0.76
CA SER A 216 9.05 -11.92 0.28
C SER A 216 9.08 -10.45 0.72
N MET A 217 8.92 -9.50 -0.20
CA MET A 217 8.89 -8.07 0.13
C MET A 217 7.61 -7.65 0.87
N HIS A 218 6.52 -8.41 0.79
CA HIS A 218 5.36 -8.15 1.65
C HIS A 218 5.67 -8.34 3.14
N TRP A 219 6.70 -9.13 3.51
CA TRP A 219 7.17 -9.19 4.91
C TRP A 219 7.79 -7.86 5.36
N LEU A 220 8.50 -7.14 4.49
CA LEU A 220 9.05 -5.82 4.82
C LEU A 220 7.94 -4.88 5.27
N PHE A 221 6.85 -4.81 4.52
CA PHE A 221 5.70 -3.98 4.88
C PHE A 221 5.04 -4.43 6.18
N ALA A 222 4.86 -5.74 6.37
CA ALA A 222 4.26 -6.27 7.59
C ALA A 222 5.11 -5.92 8.83
N PHE A 223 6.44 -6.05 8.75
CA PHE A 223 7.33 -5.70 9.86
C PHE A 223 7.38 -4.20 10.13
N GLU A 224 7.44 -3.37 9.10
CA GLU A 224 7.43 -1.91 9.28
C GLU A 224 6.10 -1.41 9.82
N LEU A 225 4.97 -1.97 9.38
CA LEU A 225 3.65 -1.71 9.97
C LEU A 225 3.62 -2.12 11.43
N PHE A 226 4.10 -3.31 11.78
CA PHE A 226 4.15 -3.77 13.17
C PHE A 226 4.97 -2.81 14.04
N LYS A 227 6.17 -2.42 13.59
CA LYS A 227 7.01 -1.43 14.29
C LYS A 227 6.30 -0.07 14.44
N THR A 228 5.62 0.37 13.40
CA THR A 228 4.88 1.65 13.39
C THR A 228 3.71 1.61 14.35
N ILE A 229 2.94 0.52 14.35
CA ILE A 229 1.82 0.31 15.28
C ILE A 229 2.32 0.38 16.72
N LEU A 230 3.41 -0.30 17.07
CA LEU A 230 3.97 -0.27 18.43
C LEU A 230 4.44 1.11 18.89
N LYS A 231 4.82 2.00 17.97
CA LYS A 231 5.14 3.41 18.28
C LYS A 231 3.91 4.28 18.50
N SER A 232 2.77 3.86 17.94
CA SER A 232 1.49 4.60 18.02
C SER A 232 0.68 4.29 19.29
N THR A 233 1.06 3.24 20.03
CA THR A 233 0.41 2.70 21.23
C THR A 233 1.09 3.13 22.51
#